data_AF-A0A9P3EYX4-F1
#
_entry.id   AF-A0A9P3EYX4-F1
#
_cell.length_a   1.000
_cell.length_b   1.000
_cell.length_c   1.000
_cell.angle_alpha   90.00
_cell.angle_beta   90.00
_cell.angle_gamma   90.00
#
_symmetry.space_group_name_H-M   'P 1'
#
loop_
_entity.id
_entity.type
_entity.pdbx_description
1 polymer ?
#
loop_
_entity_poly.entity_id
_entity_poly.type
_entity_poly.pdbx_seq_one_letter_code
_entity_poly.pdbx_strand_id
1 'polypeptide(L)'
;MISLDRNLSETWTVVNAPASQSRNNEDRVEFLNFQLQKVVDKIPTGDFTSLEPTAAPPPWLQSGLKRFCRLRVHHIKILTQISTYMSIRDLISNRASANTLVRAAAKSVDLHLEMINAGEINPLLLPTAIKLLLTSLSIMMFAVSDCPDEYASLCVQPLQSAVHILSDAQRYVEDPDLNICGTLHVLEKVIDAIQRSYFQRSAPFISRNGDTGNSVDDRENFFEGNVFEELPTPDSEFFSMIGSMTATGILHGDNLFG
;
A
#
# COMPACT_ATOMS: atom_id res chain seq x y z
N MET A 1 8.74 -4.76 14.29
CA MET A 1 8.60 -5.52 13.03
C MET A 1 7.73 -6.75 13.24
N ILE A 2 8.14 -7.76 14.02
CA ILE A 2 7.34 -8.98 14.26
C ILE A 2 5.86 -8.70 14.61
N SER A 3 5.59 -7.76 15.52
CA SER A 3 4.21 -7.40 15.87
C SER A 3 3.42 -6.75 14.73
N LEU A 4 4.08 -5.98 13.85
CA LEU A 4 3.46 -5.42 12.65
C LEU A 4 3.19 -6.53 11.64
N ASP A 5 4.12 -7.47 11.44
CA ASP A 5 3.95 -8.58 10.50
C ASP A 5 2.83 -9.53 10.94
N ARG A 6 2.71 -9.79 12.25
CA ARG A 6 1.57 -10.52 12.81
C ARG A 6 0.25 -9.80 12.55
N ASN A 7 0.17 -8.49 12.82
CA ASN A 7 -1.05 -7.73 12.60
C ASN A 7 -1.42 -7.63 11.10
N LEU A 8 -0.41 -7.53 10.22
CA LEU A 8 -0.58 -7.61 8.77
C LEU A 8 -1.13 -8.98 8.36
N SER A 9 -0.57 -10.08 8.87
CA SER A 9 -1.04 -11.43 8.58
C SER A 9 -2.50 -11.60 9.02
N GLU A 10 -2.85 -11.19 10.24
CA GLU A 10 -4.23 -11.23 10.74
C GLU A 10 -5.17 -10.37 9.85
N THR A 11 -4.74 -9.17 9.45
CA THR A 11 -5.51 -8.32 8.53
C THR A 11 -5.68 -8.97 7.15
N TRP A 12 -4.63 -9.58 6.62
CA TRP A 12 -4.65 -10.26 5.32
C TRP A 12 -5.62 -11.44 5.30
N THR A 13 -5.73 -12.19 6.41
CA THR A 13 -6.73 -13.26 6.53
C THR A 13 -8.16 -12.73 6.50
N VAL A 14 -8.41 -11.50 6.95
CA VAL A 14 -9.75 -10.87 6.88
C VAL A 14 -10.04 -10.41 5.46
N VAL A 15 -9.09 -9.72 4.82
CA VAL A 15 -9.23 -9.22 3.44
C VAL A 15 -9.58 -10.36 2.48
N ASN A 16 -8.99 -11.54 2.68
CA ASN A 16 -9.19 -12.70 1.80
C ASN A 16 -10.22 -13.71 2.34
N ALA A 17 -10.97 -13.37 3.40
CA ALA A 17 -11.98 -14.27 3.94
C ALA A 17 -13.18 -14.39 2.96
N PRO A 18 -13.78 -15.58 2.79
CA PRO A 18 -14.97 -15.74 1.98
C PRO A 18 -16.13 -14.87 2.48
N ALA A 19 -16.90 -14.28 1.54
CA ALA A 19 -17.97 -13.32 1.83
C ALA A 19 -19.05 -13.83 2.82
N SER A 20 -19.20 -15.15 2.98
CA SER A 20 -20.11 -15.78 3.95
C SER A 20 -19.74 -15.55 5.43
N GLN A 21 -18.52 -15.08 5.72
CA GLN A 21 -18.05 -14.73 7.08
C GLN A 21 -18.19 -13.24 7.40
N SER A 22 -18.69 -12.42 6.47
CA SER A 22 -18.61 -10.95 6.51
C SER A 22 -19.45 -10.24 7.59
N ARG A 23 -20.48 -10.89 8.14
CA ARG A 23 -21.35 -10.25 9.16
C ARG A 23 -20.63 -9.89 10.47
N ASN A 24 -19.44 -10.43 10.73
CA ASN A 24 -18.59 -10.09 11.88
C ASN A 24 -17.36 -9.24 11.50
N ASN A 25 -17.29 -8.71 10.27
CA ASN A 25 -16.09 -8.00 9.82
C ASN A 25 -15.92 -6.63 10.48
N GLU A 26 -17.00 -5.91 10.82
CA GLU A 26 -16.90 -4.59 11.46
C GLU A 26 -16.19 -4.66 12.82
N ASP A 27 -16.67 -5.50 13.74
CA ASP A 27 -16.06 -5.72 15.06
C ASP A 27 -14.60 -6.21 14.93
N ARG A 28 -14.33 -7.07 13.94
CA ARG A 28 -12.99 -7.61 13.69
C ARG A 28 -12.05 -6.54 13.15
N VAL A 29 -12.52 -5.65 12.29
CA VAL A 29 -11.77 -4.49 11.79
C VAL A 29 -11.49 -3.52 12.93
N GLU A 30 -12.47 -3.23 13.79
CA GLU A 30 -12.26 -2.37 14.96
C GLU A 30 -11.19 -2.96 15.89
N PHE A 31 -11.27 -4.27 16.16
CA PHE A 31 -10.26 -4.98 16.94
C PHE A 31 -8.87 -4.91 16.29
N LEU A 32 -8.76 -5.12 14.98
CA LEU A 32 -7.49 -5.02 14.26
C LEU A 32 -6.90 -3.61 14.30
N ASN A 33 -7.73 -2.58 14.14
CA ASN A 33 -7.33 -1.19 14.27
C ASN A 33 -6.82 -0.87 15.68
N PHE A 34 -7.51 -1.37 16.70
CA PHE A 34 -7.09 -1.24 18.09
C PHE A 34 -5.74 -1.92 18.36
N GLN A 35 -5.56 -3.14 17.85
CA GLN A 35 -4.29 -3.87 17.95
C GLN A 35 -3.16 -3.16 17.21
N LEU A 36 -3.43 -2.62 16.02
CA LEU A 36 -2.47 -1.83 15.28
C LEU A 36 -2.08 -0.57 16.05
N GLN A 37 -3.05 0.15 16.64
CA GLN A 37 -2.78 1.34 17.43
C GLN A 37 -1.88 1.02 18.64
N LYS A 38 -2.13 -0.09 19.35
CA LYS A 38 -1.23 -0.57 20.41
C LYS A 38 0.20 -0.85 19.94
N VAL A 39 0.38 -1.30 18.69
CA VAL A 39 1.71 -1.50 18.11
C VAL A 39 2.35 -0.15 17.75
N VAL A 40 1.57 0.78 17.20
CA VAL A 40 2.02 2.15 16.89
C VAL A 40 2.51 2.87 18.12
N ASP A 41 1.77 2.79 19.23
CA ASP A 41 2.13 3.46 20.50
C ASP A 41 3.43 2.92 21.10
N LYS A 42 3.87 1.72 20.68
CA LYS A 42 5.13 1.11 21.07
C LYS A 42 6.29 1.42 20.13
N ILE A 43 6.05 2.08 18.98
CA ILE A 43 7.12 2.53 18.10
C ILE A 43 7.84 3.69 18.79
N PRO A 44 9.16 3.57 19.07
CA PRO A 44 9.89 4.63 19.75
C PRO A 44 9.79 5.97 19.00
N THR A 45 9.43 7.02 19.74
CA THR A 45 9.49 8.40 19.25
C THR A 45 10.93 8.91 19.21
N GLY A 46 11.76 8.45 20.15
CA GLY A 46 13.20 8.65 20.18
C GLY A 46 13.98 7.60 19.38
N ASP A 47 15.28 7.53 19.59
CA ASP A 47 16.17 6.54 18.96
C ASP A 47 15.93 5.13 19.46
N PHE A 48 16.18 4.15 18.59
CA PHE A 48 16.09 2.76 18.98
C PHE A 48 17.21 2.47 19.98
N THR A 49 16.84 1.91 21.13
CA THR A 49 17.81 1.47 22.13
C THR A 49 18.67 0.36 21.54
N SER A 50 19.99 0.55 21.52
CA SER A 50 20.91 -0.51 21.10
C SER A 50 20.78 -1.71 22.03
N LEU A 51 20.64 -2.91 21.46
CA LEU A 51 20.63 -4.16 22.23
C LEU A 51 22.04 -4.53 22.72
N GLU A 52 23.07 -4.07 22.01
CA GLU A 52 24.47 -4.26 22.40
C GLU A 52 25.13 -2.93 22.80
N PRO A 53 25.89 -2.88 23.92
CA PRO A 53 26.56 -1.65 24.38
C PRO A 53 27.63 -1.12 23.43
N THR A 54 28.15 -1.96 22.54
CA THR A 54 29.46 -1.73 21.88
C THR A 54 29.36 -1.13 20.48
N ALA A 55 28.18 -1.12 19.85
CA ALA A 55 28.00 -0.55 18.52
C ALA A 55 26.64 0.16 18.43
N ALA A 56 26.66 1.49 18.51
CA ALA A 56 25.47 2.27 18.20
C ALA A 56 25.18 2.15 16.69
N PRO A 57 23.96 1.75 16.27
CA PRO A 57 23.65 1.69 14.86
C PRO A 57 23.70 3.10 14.26
N PRO A 58 24.14 3.24 13.00
CA PRO A 58 24.21 4.53 12.35
C PRO A 58 22.87 5.29 12.41
N PRO A 59 22.87 6.63 12.62
CA PRO A 59 21.63 7.40 12.75
C PRO A 59 20.68 7.24 11.56
N TRP A 60 21.24 7.10 10.37
CA TRP A 60 20.48 6.89 9.14
C TRP A 60 19.68 5.60 9.13
N LEU A 61 20.26 4.51 9.65
CA LEU A 61 19.62 3.20 9.68
C LEU A 61 18.42 3.23 10.62
N GLN A 62 18.57 3.91 11.77
CA GLN A 62 17.47 4.11 12.71
C GLN A 62 16.36 4.96 12.10
N SER A 63 16.72 6.08 11.46
CA SER A 63 15.77 6.97 10.77
C SER A 63 15.01 6.23 9.66
N GLY A 64 15.72 5.48 8.82
CA GLY A 64 15.15 4.66 7.74
C GLY A 64 14.19 3.60 8.28
N LEU A 65 14.57 2.88 9.35
CA LEU A 65 13.69 1.90 10.00
C LEU A 65 12.44 2.53 10.59
N LYS A 66 12.53 3.71 11.24
CA LYS A 66 11.34 4.41 11.75
C LYS A 66 10.39 4.79 10.62
N ARG A 67 10.92 5.31 9.51
CA ARG A 67 10.12 5.67 8.32
C ARG A 67 9.46 4.43 7.70
N PHE A 68 10.19 3.34 7.57
CA PHE A 68 9.65 2.08 7.09
C PHE A 68 8.54 1.52 8.00
N CYS A 69 8.72 1.58 9.33
CA CYS A 69 7.68 1.20 10.29
C CYS A 69 6.41 2.05 10.12
N ARG A 70 6.55 3.37 9.94
CA ARG A 70 5.41 4.28 9.69
C ARG A 70 4.71 3.94 8.39
N LEU A 71 5.47 3.68 7.34
CA LEU A 71 4.94 3.26 6.04
C LEU A 71 4.14 1.94 6.16
N ARG A 72 4.71 0.95 6.86
CA ARG A 72 4.05 -0.33 7.12
C ARG A 72 2.75 -0.18 7.89
N VAL A 73 2.75 0.61 8.97
CA VAL A 73 1.54 0.92 9.74
C VAL A 73 0.48 1.53 8.82
N HIS A 74 0.88 2.50 7.99
CA HIS A 74 -0.03 3.18 7.07
C HIS A 74 -0.63 2.19 6.06
N HIS A 75 0.18 1.29 5.51
CA HIS A 75 -0.29 0.25 4.61
C HIS A 75 -1.28 -0.72 5.29
N ILE A 76 -1.01 -1.15 6.52
CA ILE A 76 -1.95 -2.01 7.27
C ILE A 76 -3.28 -1.27 7.44
N LYS A 77 -3.29 0.02 7.76
CA LYS A 77 -4.54 0.81 7.85
C LYS A 77 -5.33 0.81 6.53
N ILE A 78 -4.65 0.95 5.39
CA ILE A 78 -5.27 0.85 4.07
C ILE A 78 -5.94 -0.51 3.89
N LEU A 79 -5.23 -1.60 4.21
CA LEU A 79 -5.77 -2.96 4.11
C LEU A 79 -6.95 -3.20 5.05
N THR A 80 -6.86 -2.73 6.29
CA THR A 80 -7.96 -2.81 7.27
C THR A 80 -9.19 -2.05 6.77
N GLN A 81 -9.02 -0.89 6.13
CA GLN A 81 -10.13 -0.17 5.50
C GLN A 81 -10.74 -0.99 4.35
N ILE A 82 -9.92 -1.59 3.48
CA ILE A 82 -10.41 -2.44 2.39
C ILE A 82 -11.23 -3.61 2.95
N SER A 83 -10.79 -4.24 4.04
CA SER A 83 -11.50 -5.38 4.65
C SER A 83 -12.87 -5.06 5.26
N THR A 84 -13.23 -3.78 5.41
CA THR A 84 -14.60 -3.40 5.81
C THR A 84 -15.62 -3.60 4.70
N TYR A 85 -15.16 -3.76 3.46
CA TYR A 85 -16.01 -3.93 2.29
C TYR A 85 -15.93 -5.38 1.77
N MET A 86 -17.03 -5.87 1.20
CA MET A 86 -17.06 -7.22 0.60
C MET A 86 -16.24 -7.30 -0.67
N SER A 87 -16.12 -6.18 -1.40
CA SER A 87 -15.28 -6.07 -2.58
C SER A 87 -14.70 -4.66 -2.70
N ILE A 88 -13.60 -4.54 -3.43
CA ILE A 88 -13.03 -3.23 -3.80
C ILE A 88 -13.99 -2.44 -4.68
N ARG A 89 -14.81 -3.11 -5.50
CA ARG A 89 -15.85 -2.44 -6.29
C ARG A 89 -16.89 -1.76 -5.40
N ASP A 90 -17.33 -2.39 -4.31
CA ASP A 90 -18.27 -1.79 -3.35
C ASP A 90 -17.65 -0.58 -2.65
N LEU A 91 -16.37 -0.69 -2.27
CA LEU A 91 -15.60 0.40 -1.67
C LEU A 91 -15.49 1.61 -2.61
N ILE A 92 -15.21 1.38 -3.89
CA ILE A 92 -15.03 2.44 -4.89
C ILE A 92 -16.36 3.05 -5.31
N SER A 93 -17.45 2.27 -5.30
CA SER A 93 -18.82 2.76 -5.51
C SER A 93 -19.27 3.72 -4.39
N ASN A 94 -18.71 3.59 -3.18
CA ASN A 94 -18.94 4.53 -2.09
C ASN A 94 -17.97 5.71 -2.19
N ARG A 95 -18.45 6.83 -2.74
CA ARG A 95 -17.66 8.05 -2.98
C ARG A 95 -16.81 8.51 -1.80
N ALA A 96 -17.38 8.59 -0.59
CA ALA A 96 -16.66 9.09 0.59
C ALA A 96 -15.50 8.15 0.99
N SER A 97 -15.76 6.85 0.90
CA SER A 97 -14.80 5.81 1.29
C SER A 97 -13.71 5.63 0.25
N ALA A 98 -14.07 5.66 -1.03
CA ALA A 98 -13.17 5.72 -2.16
C ALA A 98 -12.23 6.93 -2.08
N ASN A 99 -12.76 8.12 -1.82
CA ASN A 99 -11.95 9.34 -1.65
C ASN A 99 -10.97 9.21 -0.48
N THR A 100 -11.42 8.67 0.65
CA THR A 100 -10.56 8.40 1.82
C THR A 100 -9.45 7.42 1.48
N LEU A 101 -9.77 6.34 0.78
CA LEU A 101 -8.81 5.31 0.36
C LEU A 101 -7.78 5.87 -0.63
N VAL A 102 -8.22 6.62 -1.64
CA VAL A 102 -7.34 7.26 -2.62
C VAL A 102 -6.40 8.26 -1.95
N ARG A 103 -6.89 9.07 -1.01
CA ARG A 103 -6.04 9.98 -0.22
C ARG A 103 -5.05 9.21 0.65
N ALA A 104 -5.46 8.09 1.24
CA ALA A 104 -4.55 7.25 2.00
C ALA A 104 -3.46 6.65 1.09
N ALA A 105 -3.81 6.16 -0.09
CA ALA A 105 -2.86 5.65 -1.08
C ALA A 105 -1.89 6.75 -1.57
N ALA A 106 -2.40 7.95 -1.89
CA ALA A 106 -1.57 9.10 -2.24
C ALA A 106 -0.57 9.45 -1.14
N LYS A 107 -1.04 9.52 0.12
CA LYS A 107 -0.18 9.74 1.29
C LYS A 107 0.87 8.66 1.47
N SER A 108 0.56 7.41 1.10
CA SER A 108 1.54 6.32 1.11
C SER A 108 2.69 6.62 0.15
N VAL A 109 2.41 7.17 -1.03
CA VAL A 109 3.46 7.61 -1.98
C VAL A 109 4.31 8.73 -1.39
N ASP A 110 3.69 9.73 -0.74
CA ASP A 110 4.41 10.81 -0.09
C ASP A 110 5.40 10.28 0.96
N LEU A 111 4.98 9.29 1.75
CA LEU A 111 5.85 8.62 2.74
C LEU A 111 7.02 7.87 2.08
N HIS A 112 6.83 7.28 0.90
CA HIS A 112 7.93 6.69 0.14
C HIS A 112 8.91 7.76 -0.33
N LEU A 113 8.40 8.87 -0.86
CA LEU A 113 9.23 9.99 -1.32
C LEU A 113 10.03 10.60 -0.17
N GLU A 114 9.41 10.81 0.99
CA GLU A 114 10.10 11.25 2.21
C GLU A 114 11.22 10.28 2.63
N MET A 115 10.99 8.98 2.48
CA MET A 115 11.97 7.95 2.83
C MET A 115 13.16 7.94 1.86
N ILE A 116 12.91 8.17 0.57
CA ILE A 116 13.95 8.27 -0.47
C ILE A 116 14.75 9.56 -0.31
N ASN A 117 14.08 10.70 -0.11
CA ASN A 117 14.73 12.00 0.07
C ASN A 117 15.59 12.07 1.33
N ALA A 118 15.33 11.22 2.32
CA ALA A 118 16.19 11.06 3.48
C ALA A 118 17.53 10.37 3.16
N GLY A 119 17.72 9.90 1.93
CA GLY A 119 18.99 9.47 1.36
C GLY A 119 19.40 8.04 1.64
N GLU A 120 18.71 7.31 2.52
CA GLU A 120 19.25 6.07 3.10
C GLU A 120 18.15 5.02 3.35
N ILE A 121 17.60 4.46 2.27
CA ILE A 121 16.78 3.24 2.35
C ILE A 121 17.71 2.05 2.49
N ASN A 122 17.54 1.29 3.57
CA ASN A 122 18.21 0.00 3.72
C ASN A 122 17.86 -0.89 2.51
N PRO A 123 18.85 -1.36 1.73
CA PRO A 123 18.61 -2.20 0.54
C PRO A 123 17.77 -3.44 0.84
N LEU A 124 17.86 -4.00 2.05
CA LEU A 124 17.06 -5.16 2.48
C LEU A 124 15.56 -4.85 2.60
N LEU A 125 15.20 -3.59 2.81
CA LEU A 125 13.81 -3.15 2.93
C LEU A 125 13.25 -2.62 1.61
N LEU A 126 14.12 -2.34 0.64
CA LEU A 126 13.75 -1.69 -0.61
C LEU A 126 12.74 -2.54 -1.42
N PRO A 127 12.93 -3.85 -1.67
CA PRO A 127 11.93 -4.64 -2.40
C PRO A 127 10.56 -4.60 -1.74
N THR A 128 10.51 -4.69 -0.41
CA THR A 128 9.22 -4.61 0.28
C THR A 128 8.61 -3.22 0.21
N ALA A 129 9.40 -2.15 0.35
CA ALA A 129 8.90 -0.80 0.17
C ALA A 129 8.29 -0.64 -1.24
N ILE A 130 8.96 -1.14 -2.28
CA ILE A 130 8.41 -1.12 -3.65
C ILE A 130 7.09 -1.92 -3.73
N LYS A 131 6.98 -3.10 -3.12
CA LYS A 131 5.70 -3.85 -3.05
C LYS A 131 4.57 -3.00 -2.44
N LEU A 132 4.83 -2.29 -1.34
CA LEU A 132 3.84 -1.40 -0.70
C LEU A 132 3.47 -0.19 -1.57
N LEU A 133 4.45 0.36 -2.31
CA LEU A 133 4.23 1.42 -3.29
C LEU A 133 3.30 0.93 -4.40
N LEU A 134 3.59 -0.23 -4.99
CA LEU A 134 2.78 -0.83 -6.05
C LEU A 134 1.34 -1.07 -5.61
N THR A 135 1.11 -1.57 -4.39
CA THR A 135 -0.25 -1.71 -3.85
C THR A 135 -0.99 -0.37 -3.78
N SER A 136 -0.30 0.68 -3.35
CA SER A 136 -0.88 2.04 -3.28
C SER A 136 -1.21 2.58 -4.69
N LEU A 137 -0.33 2.30 -5.66
CA LEU A 137 -0.55 2.69 -7.06
C LEU A 137 -1.73 1.94 -7.68
N SER A 138 -1.85 0.64 -7.45
CA SER A 138 -2.98 -0.16 -7.95
C SER A 138 -4.32 0.41 -7.49
N ILE A 139 -4.42 0.83 -6.22
CA ILE A 139 -5.63 1.48 -5.68
C ILE A 139 -5.94 2.78 -6.44
N MET A 140 -4.94 3.65 -6.61
CA MET A 140 -5.12 4.93 -7.30
C MET A 140 -5.46 4.75 -8.78
N MET A 141 -4.78 3.82 -9.47
CA MET A 141 -5.05 3.51 -10.87
C MET A 141 -6.45 2.93 -11.06
N PHE A 142 -6.88 2.06 -10.15
CA PHE A 142 -8.24 1.50 -10.18
C PHE A 142 -9.28 2.61 -10.03
N ALA A 143 -9.13 3.48 -9.03
CA ALA A 143 -10.05 4.60 -8.80
C ALA A 143 -10.09 5.58 -9.99
N VAL A 144 -8.93 5.95 -10.56
CA VAL A 144 -8.85 6.84 -11.73
C VAL A 144 -9.46 6.19 -12.97
N SER A 145 -9.29 4.87 -13.15
CA SER A 145 -9.87 4.16 -14.30
C SER A 145 -11.39 4.08 -14.21
N ASP A 146 -11.93 3.94 -12.99
CA ASP A 146 -13.37 3.88 -12.75
C ASP A 146 -14.04 5.26 -12.88
N CYS A 147 -13.49 6.29 -12.21
CA CYS A 147 -14.04 7.65 -12.16
C CYS A 147 -12.94 8.72 -12.34
N PRO A 148 -12.41 8.90 -13.56
CA PRO A 148 -11.27 9.78 -13.81
C PRO A 148 -11.56 11.25 -13.44
N ASP A 149 -12.78 11.71 -13.70
CA ASP A 149 -13.20 13.09 -13.41
C ASP A 149 -13.11 13.46 -11.94
N GLU A 150 -13.29 12.49 -11.05
CA GLU A 150 -13.26 12.70 -9.62
C GLU A 150 -11.86 12.55 -9.05
N TYR A 151 -11.14 11.49 -9.44
CA TYR A 151 -9.90 11.09 -8.76
C TYR A 151 -8.62 11.55 -9.45
N ALA A 152 -8.65 11.93 -10.74
CA ALA A 152 -7.44 12.30 -11.48
C ALA A 152 -6.63 13.42 -10.81
N SER A 153 -7.30 14.45 -10.31
CA SER A 153 -6.63 15.58 -9.64
C SER A 153 -5.95 15.19 -8.32
N LEU A 154 -6.47 14.18 -7.63
CA LEU A 154 -5.88 13.64 -6.39
C LEU A 154 -4.67 12.76 -6.68
N CYS A 155 -4.68 12.07 -7.82
CA CYS A 155 -3.68 11.05 -8.14
C CYS A 155 -2.51 11.58 -8.99
N VAL A 156 -2.68 12.65 -9.77
CA VAL A 156 -1.65 13.05 -10.77
C VAL A 156 -0.26 13.31 -10.18
N GLN A 157 -0.17 14.07 -9.09
CA GLN A 157 1.11 14.36 -8.43
C GLN A 157 1.72 13.12 -7.74
N PRO A 158 0.95 12.33 -6.97
CA PRO A 158 1.44 11.04 -6.45
C PRO A 158 1.91 10.08 -7.55
N LEU A 159 1.17 9.95 -8.66
CA LEU A 159 1.56 9.07 -9.77
C LEU A 159 2.87 9.53 -10.42
N GLN A 160 3.07 10.84 -10.62
CA GLN A 160 4.34 11.40 -11.11
C GLN A 160 5.49 11.13 -10.13
N SER A 161 5.26 11.30 -8.83
CA SER A 161 6.25 10.99 -7.80
C SER A 161 6.62 9.51 -7.83
N ALA A 162 5.63 8.62 -8.00
CA ALA A 162 5.88 7.20 -8.10
C ALA A 162 6.66 6.80 -9.34
N VAL A 163 6.44 7.45 -10.49
CA VAL A 163 7.27 7.26 -11.70
C VAL A 163 8.73 7.57 -11.39
N HIS A 164 9.03 8.69 -10.71
CA HIS A 164 10.38 9.02 -10.28
C HIS A 164 10.99 7.92 -9.40
N ILE A 165 10.24 7.49 -8.37
CA ILE A 165 10.68 6.46 -7.43
C ILE A 165 11.00 5.14 -8.13
N LEU A 166 10.08 4.65 -8.97
CA LEU A 166 10.22 3.38 -9.68
C LEU A 166 11.31 3.43 -10.76
N SER A 167 11.47 4.57 -11.43
CA SER A 167 12.53 4.78 -12.43
C SER A 167 13.93 4.68 -11.83
N ASP A 168 14.09 5.11 -10.58
CA ASP A 168 15.33 4.91 -9.85
C ASP A 168 15.47 3.46 -9.36
N ALA A 169 14.40 2.91 -8.76
CA ALA A 169 14.41 1.58 -8.15
C ALA A 169 14.68 0.43 -9.13
N GLN A 170 14.22 0.53 -10.39
CA GLN A 170 14.42 -0.52 -11.41
C GLN A 170 15.89 -0.86 -11.67
N ARG A 171 16.82 0.02 -11.31
CA ARG A 171 18.28 -0.20 -11.47
C ARG A 171 18.89 -1.04 -10.35
N TYR A 172 18.18 -1.19 -9.24
CA TYR A 172 18.72 -1.75 -7.99
C TYR A 172 17.88 -2.90 -7.42
N VAL A 173 16.61 -3.01 -7.81
CA VAL A 173 15.70 -4.04 -7.33
C VAL A 173 15.59 -5.16 -8.37
N GLU A 174 16.28 -6.25 -8.11
CA GLU A 174 16.15 -7.51 -8.85
C GLU A 174 15.21 -8.45 -8.07
N ASP A 175 13.90 -8.27 -8.27
CA ASP A 175 12.86 -9.15 -7.70
C ASP A 175 12.00 -9.67 -8.86
N PRO A 176 11.98 -10.99 -9.13
CA PRO A 176 11.26 -11.56 -10.27
C PRO A 176 9.74 -11.39 -10.15
N ASP A 177 9.22 -11.21 -8.94
CA ASP A 177 7.80 -10.99 -8.69
C ASP A 177 7.40 -9.52 -8.94
N LEU A 178 8.38 -8.63 -9.20
CA LEU A 178 8.15 -7.20 -9.41
C LEU A 178 8.32 -6.80 -10.88
N ASN A 179 7.20 -6.60 -11.56
CA ASN A 179 7.18 -6.01 -12.91
C ASN A 179 7.26 -4.47 -12.87
N ILE A 180 8.40 -3.92 -12.44
CA ILE A 180 8.60 -2.46 -12.31
C ILE A 180 8.49 -1.78 -13.68
N CYS A 181 9.14 -2.33 -14.71
CA CYS A 181 9.12 -1.77 -16.08
C CYS A 181 7.70 -1.72 -16.66
N GLY A 182 6.93 -2.81 -16.51
CA GLY A 182 5.54 -2.84 -16.96
C GLY A 182 4.66 -1.84 -16.20
N THR A 183 4.88 -1.71 -14.88
CA THR A 183 4.16 -0.72 -14.06
C THR A 183 4.46 0.70 -14.52
N LEU A 184 5.72 1.05 -14.77
CA LEU A 184 6.13 2.36 -15.26
C LEU A 184 5.40 2.73 -16.57
N HIS A 185 5.37 1.79 -17.53
CA HIS A 185 4.68 1.99 -18.81
C HIS A 185 3.17 2.27 -18.64
N VAL A 186 2.52 1.56 -17.72
CA VAL A 186 1.10 1.78 -17.43
C VAL A 186 0.88 3.14 -16.75
N LEU A 187 1.73 3.51 -15.78
CA LEU A 187 1.64 4.78 -15.08
C LEU A 187 1.79 5.97 -16.03
N GLU A 188 2.78 5.93 -16.93
CA GLU A 188 3.01 6.97 -17.93
C GLU A 188 1.77 7.17 -18.82
N LYS A 189 1.17 6.07 -19.31
CA LYS A 189 -0.08 6.14 -20.09
C LYS A 189 -1.25 6.74 -19.31
N VAL A 190 -1.42 6.37 -18.04
CA VAL A 190 -2.49 6.90 -17.18
C VAL A 190 -2.27 8.39 -16.94
N ILE A 191 -1.05 8.81 -16.64
CA ILE A 191 -0.71 10.23 -16.45
C ILE A 191 -0.98 11.02 -17.73
N ASP A 192 -0.56 10.52 -18.89
CA ASP A 192 -0.83 11.17 -20.18
C ASP A 192 -2.32 11.31 -20.45
N ALA A 193 -3.12 10.28 -20.14
CA ALA A 193 -4.57 10.31 -20.30
C ALA A 193 -5.23 11.35 -19.38
N ILE A 194 -4.79 11.43 -18.12
CA ILE A 194 -5.22 12.46 -17.16
C ILE A 194 -4.89 13.86 -17.70
N GLN A 195 -3.68 14.07 -18.21
CA GLN A 195 -3.26 15.38 -18.72
C GLN A 195 -4.05 15.78 -19.98
N ARG A 196 -4.23 14.86 -20.94
CA ARG A 196 -5.00 15.12 -22.17
C ARG A 196 -6.45 15.53 -21.88
N SER A 197 -7.11 14.86 -20.93
CA SER A 197 -8.49 15.21 -20.55
C SER A 197 -8.56 16.61 -19.90
N TYR A 198 -7.54 17.00 -19.14
CA TYR A 198 -7.44 18.33 -18.54
C TYR A 198 -7.24 19.44 -19.60
N PHE A 199 -6.41 19.20 -20.62
CA PHE A 199 -6.19 20.15 -21.72
C PHE A 199 -7.41 20.30 -22.64
N GLN A 200 -8.18 19.22 -22.86
CA GLN A 200 -9.43 19.31 -23.63
C GLN A 200 -10.53 20.08 -22.89
N ARG A 201 -10.59 20.00 -21.55
CA ARG A 201 -11.54 20.78 -20.73
C ARG A 201 -11.21 22.28 -20.65
N SER A 202 -9.95 22.64 -20.81
CA SER A 202 -9.45 24.02 -20.67
C SER A 202 -9.28 24.75 -22.01
N ALA A 203 -9.45 24.07 -23.15
CA ALA A 203 -9.57 24.73 -24.43
C ALA A 203 -10.82 25.64 -24.41
N PRO A 204 -10.69 26.95 -24.63
CA PRO A 204 -11.87 27.79 -24.79
C PRO A 204 -12.63 27.26 -26.00
N PHE A 205 -13.94 26.99 -25.81
CA PHE A 205 -14.87 26.66 -26.88
C PHE A 205 -14.87 27.80 -27.91
N ILE A 206 -13.95 27.76 -28.87
CA ILE A 206 -14.14 28.42 -30.14
C ILE A 206 -15.18 27.57 -30.85
N SER A 207 -16.43 28.04 -30.80
CA SER A 207 -17.55 27.52 -31.57
C SER A 207 -17.11 27.34 -33.03
N ARG A 208 -16.85 26.09 -33.41
CA ARG A 208 -16.73 25.69 -34.80
C ARG A 208 -17.90 24.76 -35.07
N ASN A 209 -18.97 25.35 -35.60
CA ASN A 209 -20.05 24.63 -36.26
C ASN A 209 -19.45 23.66 -37.30
N GLY A 210 -19.91 22.40 -37.30
CA GLY A 210 -19.67 21.48 -38.41
C GLY A 210 -19.51 20.03 -37.99
N ASP A 211 -20.63 19.31 -38.10
CA ASP A 211 -20.76 17.93 -38.57
C ASP A 211 -20.44 16.74 -37.63
N THR A 212 -21.56 16.23 -37.10
CA THR A 212 -21.90 14.83 -36.81
C THR A 212 -21.03 13.77 -37.48
N GLY A 213 -20.32 13.01 -36.66
CA GLY A 213 -19.77 11.70 -36.98
C GLY A 213 -19.99 10.76 -35.81
N ASN A 214 -20.93 9.81 -35.95
CA ASN A 214 -21.11 8.71 -35.00
C ASN A 214 -19.90 7.78 -35.09
N SER A 215 -19.05 7.76 -34.07
CA SER A 215 -18.18 6.61 -33.79
C SER A 215 -18.55 6.06 -32.42
N VAL A 216 -19.17 4.88 -32.43
CA VAL A 216 -19.33 4.04 -31.25
C VAL A 216 -17.94 3.51 -30.91
N ASP A 217 -17.42 3.88 -29.74
CA ASP A 217 -16.16 3.37 -29.24
C ASP A 217 -16.39 1.97 -28.66
N ASP A 218 -15.70 0.98 -29.24
CA ASP A 218 -15.77 -0.41 -28.82
C ASP A 218 -15.17 -0.54 -27.42
N ARG A 219 -16.04 -0.77 -26.44
CA ARG A 219 -15.65 -1.13 -25.08
C ARG A 219 -14.95 -2.49 -25.13
N GLU A 220 -13.63 -2.48 -25.15
CA GLU A 220 -12.83 -3.67 -24.86
C GLU A 220 -13.16 -4.15 -23.43
N ASN A 221 -13.75 -5.34 -23.35
CA ASN A 221 -14.01 -6.04 -22.10
C ASN A 221 -12.68 -6.34 -21.40
N PHE A 222 -12.38 -5.60 -20.33
CA PHE A 222 -11.35 -5.99 -19.39
C PHE A 222 -11.77 -7.32 -18.75
N PHE A 223 -11.02 -8.39 -19.08
CA PHE A 223 -11.15 -9.67 -18.41
C PHE A 223 -10.84 -9.50 -16.93
N GLU A 224 -11.79 -9.94 -16.11
CA GLU A 224 -11.76 -10.00 -14.66
C GLU A 224 -10.67 -10.99 -14.21
N GLY A 225 -9.45 -10.48 -14.04
CA GLY A 225 -8.38 -11.14 -13.30
C GLY A 225 -8.32 -10.54 -11.90
N ASN A 226 -8.44 -11.38 -10.87
CA ASN A 226 -8.28 -10.99 -9.48
C ASN A 226 -6.88 -10.40 -9.26
N VAL A 227 -6.77 -9.07 -9.27
CA VAL A 227 -5.53 -8.29 -9.06
C VAL A 227 -4.84 -8.63 -7.72
N PHE A 228 -5.50 -9.37 -6.83
CA PHE A 228 -5.03 -9.73 -5.49
C PHE A 228 -4.64 -11.21 -5.31
N GLU A 229 -4.79 -12.05 -6.33
CA GLU A 229 -4.35 -13.47 -6.24
C GLU A 229 -2.83 -13.63 -6.29
N GLU A 230 -2.08 -12.64 -6.79
CA GLU A 230 -0.62 -12.71 -7.01
C GLU A 230 0.21 -11.83 -6.06
N LEU A 231 -0.34 -11.42 -4.90
CA LEU A 231 0.51 -10.84 -3.86
C LEU A 231 1.12 -11.98 -3.03
N PRO A 232 2.47 -12.12 -2.99
CA PRO A 232 3.10 -13.22 -2.28
C PRO A 232 2.66 -13.22 -0.82
N THR A 233 2.08 -14.34 -0.40
CA THR A 233 1.90 -14.67 1.00
C THR A 233 3.24 -14.53 1.71
N PRO A 234 3.33 -13.88 2.89
CA PRO A 234 4.57 -13.91 3.66
C PRO A 234 4.96 -15.37 3.93
N ASP A 235 6.19 -15.73 3.56
CA ASP A 235 6.70 -17.11 3.53
C ASP A 235 6.34 -17.87 4.80
N SER A 236 5.62 -18.99 4.65
CA SER A 236 5.30 -19.93 5.73
C SER A 236 6.57 -20.52 6.39
N GLU A 237 7.69 -20.52 5.67
CA GLU A 237 9.00 -20.92 6.18
C GLU A 237 9.54 -19.97 7.27
N PHE A 238 9.25 -18.66 7.16
CA PHE A 238 9.63 -17.68 8.18
C PHE A 238 8.94 -17.96 9.53
N PHE A 239 7.67 -18.36 9.50
CA PHE A 239 6.90 -18.72 10.70
C PHE A 239 7.34 -20.04 11.32
N SER A 240 7.81 -20.99 10.50
CA SER A 240 8.35 -22.27 10.96
C SER A 240 9.66 -22.08 11.73
N MET A 241 10.46 -21.10 11.33
CA MET A 241 11.75 -20.78 11.96
C MET A 241 11.59 -20.07 13.31
N ILE A 242 10.58 -19.19 13.45
CA ILE A 242 10.29 -18.48 14.71
C ILE A 242 9.65 -19.41 15.76
N GLY A 243 8.78 -20.33 15.34
CA GLY A 243 8.15 -21.30 16.24
C GLY A 243 9.13 -22.28 16.90
N SER A 244 10.25 -22.58 16.24
CA SER A 244 11.27 -23.51 16.76
C SER A 244 12.26 -22.87 17.75
N MET A 245 12.37 -21.55 17.82
CA MET A 245 13.34 -20.88 18.71
C MET A 245 12.77 -20.48 20.07
N THR A 246 11.45 -20.54 20.28
CA THR A 246 10.81 -20.15 21.57
C THR A 246 10.32 -21.34 22.42
N ALA A 247 10.50 -22.59 21.99
CA ALA A 247 9.91 -23.75 22.66
C ALA A 247 10.77 -24.42 23.76
N THR A 248 11.98 -23.93 24.06
CA THR A 248 12.89 -24.60 25.02
C THR A 248 13.38 -23.77 26.19
N GLY A 249 12.69 -22.70 26.61
CA GLY A 249 13.21 -22.00 27.78
C GLY A 249 12.40 -20.89 28.42
N ILE A 250 11.10 -21.04 28.66
CA ILE A 250 10.42 -20.32 29.76
C ILE A 250 9.34 -21.22 30.36
N LEU A 251 9.78 -22.30 31.02
CA LEU A 251 9.01 -23.01 32.04
C LEU A 251 9.66 -22.75 33.41
N HIS A 252 9.41 -21.58 33.96
CA HIS A 252 9.40 -21.38 35.40
C HIS A 252 8.31 -20.35 35.72
N GLY A 253 7.15 -20.89 36.10
CA GLY A 253 6.07 -20.10 36.64
C GLY A 253 6.37 -19.78 38.09
N ASP A 254 6.25 -18.50 38.43
CA ASP A 254 5.96 -18.10 39.80
C ASP A 254 4.51 -17.66 39.88
N ASN A 255 3.81 -18.34 40.79
CA ASN A 255 2.44 -18.14 41.18
C ASN A 255 2.23 -16.73 41.71
N LEU A 256 1.27 -16.01 41.14
CA LEU A 256 0.75 -14.77 41.72
C LEU A 256 -0.76 -14.65 41.50
N PHE A 257 -1.48 -15.70 41.90
CA PHE A 257 -2.85 -15.65 42.42
C PHE A 257 -3.11 -16.96 43.20
N GLY A 258 -3.11 -16.87 44.53
CA GLY A 258 -3.37 -17.99 45.45
C GLY A 258 -2.44 -17.98 46.65
#